data_AF-A0A7W1QPI5-F1
#
_entry.id   AF-A0A7W1QPI5-F1
#
_cell.length_a   1.000
_cell.length_b   1.000
_cell.length_c   1.000
_cell.angle_alpha   90.00
_cell.angle_beta   90.00
_cell.angle_gamma   90.00
#
_symmetry.space_group_name_H-M   'P 1'
#
loop_
_entity.id
_entity.type
_entity.pdbx_description
1 polymer ?
#
loop_
_entity_poly.entity_id
_entity_poly.type
_entity_poly.pdbx_seq_one_letter_code
_entity_poly.pdbx_strand_id
1 'polypeptide(L)' 'VAIGGEQTGIYPQTSPGGWNVIGRTPRRLFDPEQAPPALLQAGDCVRFHPITRAEFETLAG' A
#
# COMPACT_ATOMS: atom_id res chain seq x y z
N VAL A 1 -4.05 -2.50 2.46
CA VAL A 1 -4.85 -2.79 1.25
C VAL A 1 -6.26 -3.01 1.70
N ALA A 2 -7.20 -2.22 1.20
CA ALA A 2 -8.59 -2.27 1.61
C ALA A 2 -9.52 -2.03 0.43
N ILE A 3 -10.75 -2.53 0.53
CA ILE A 3 -11.81 -2.39 -0.49
C ILE A 3 -12.97 -1.57 0.07
N GLY A 4 -13.43 -0.60 -0.71
CA GLY A 4 -14.65 0.17 -0.49
C GLY A 4 -15.50 0.20 -1.76
N GLY A 5 -16.59 -0.57 -1.79
CA GLY A 5 -17.38 -0.75 -3.01
C GLY A 5 -16.53 -1.32 -4.15
N GLU A 6 -16.52 -0.63 -5.29
CA GLU A 6 -15.74 -1.02 -6.48
C GLU A 6 -14.28 -0.52 -6.44
N GLN A 7 -13.89 0.21 -5.40
CA GLN A 7 -12.55 0.77 -5.28
C GLN A 7 -11.65 -0.07 -4.35
N THR A 8 -10.35 -0.04 -4.65
CA THR A 8 -9.30 -0.58 -3.77
C THR A 8 -8.27 0.50 -3.47
N GLY A 9 -7.67 0.44 -2.28
CA GLY A 9 -6.71 1.44 -1.82
C GLY A 9 -5.67 0.86 -0.88
N ILE A 10 -4.56 1.59 -0.73
CA ILE A 10 -3.52 1.27 0.22
C ILE A 10 -3.32 2.46 1.15
N TYR A 11 -3.50 2.24 2.45
CA TYR A 11 -3.18 3.25 3.47
C TYR A 11 -1.66 3.34 3.60
N PRO A 12 -1.03 4.49 3.29
CA PRO A 12 0.43 4.64 3.37
C PRO A 12 0.94 4.78 4.80
N GLN A 13 0.06 5.13 5.74
CA GLN A 13 0.33 5.30 7.17
C GLN A 13 -0.86 4.85 8.01
N THR A 14 -0.65 4.73 9.32
CA THR A 14 -1.74 4.44 10.26
C THR A 14 -2.73 5.61 10.30
N SER A 15 -3.98 5.35 9.95
CA SER A 15 -5.08 6.30 10.04
C SER A 15 -6.40 5.57 10.29
N PRO A 16 -7.44 6.25 10.80
CA PRO A 16 -8.79 5.71 10.79
C PRO A 16 -9.22 5.39 9.34
N GLY A 17 -9.99 4.32 9.16
CA GLY A 17 -10.52 3.91 7.85
C GLY A 17 -11.76 3.04 7.99
N GLY A 18 -12.73 3.25 7.10
CA GLY A 18 -13.99 2.50 7.07
C GLY A 18 -14.05 1.38 6.02
N TRP A 19 -12.96 1.19 5.25
CA TRP A 19 -12.91 0.17 4.19
C TRP A 19 -12.50 -1.19 4.74
N ASN A 20 -12.92 -2.26 4.08
CA ASN A 20 -12.61 -3.62 4.49
C ASN A 20 -11.13 -3.90 4.22
N VAL A 21 -10.32 -4.04 5.26
CA VAL A 21 -8.89 -4.37 5.14
C VAL A 21 -8.74 -5.83 4.75
N ILE A 22 -8.05 -6.08 3.62
CA ILE A 22 -7.85 -7.42 3.05
C ILE A 22 -6.38 -7.84 2.94
N GLY A 23 -5.45 -6.93 3.25
CA GLY A 23 -4.02 -7.23 3.18
C GLY A 23 -3.13 -6.03 3.44
N ARG A 24 -1.81 -6.22 3.35
CA ARG A 24 -0.79 -5.19 3.60
C ARG A 24 0.35 -5.33 2.59
N THR A 25 1.03 -4.22 2.30
CA THR A 25 2.25 -4.20 1.46
C THR A 25 3.44 -3.80 2.33
N PRO A 26 4.63 -4.38 2.12
CA PRO A 26 5.85 -3.96 2.82
C PRO A 26 6.46 -2.69 2.19
N ARG A 27 6.00 -2.28 0.99
CA ARG A 27 6.53 -1.09 0.31
C ARG A 27 6.11 0.20 1.01
N ARG A 28 7.07 1.10 1.24
CA ARG A 28 6.81 2.48 1.63
C ARG A 28 6.22 3.24 0.44
N LEU A 29 4.95 3.63 0.56
CA LEU A 29 4.22 4.31 -0.52
C LEU A 29 4.30 5.84 -0.46
N PHE A 30 4.62 6.37 0.72
CA PHE A 30 4.80 7.80 0.94
C PHE A 30 6.01 8.02 1.83
N ASP A 31 6.88 8.93 1.43
CA ASP A 31 8.06 9.36 2.17
C ASP A 31 8.25 10.87 1.98
N PRO A 32 8.03 11.71 3.01
CA PRO A 32 8.12 13.16 2.87
C PRO A 32 9.53 13.66 2.54
N GLU A 33 10.56 12.84 2.79
CA GLU A 33 11.96 13.18 2.49
C GLU A 33 12.33 12.88 1.02
N GLN A 34 11.43 12.28 0.23
CA GLN A 34 11.66 11.95 -1.18
C GLN A 34 10.99 12.96 -2.14
N ALA A 35 11.55 13.07 -3.35
CA ALA A 35 11.01 13.89 -4.43
C ALA A 35 10.85 13.04 -5.71
N PRO A 36 9.62 12.64 -6.11
CA PRO A 36 8.34 12.94 -5.46
C PRO A 36 8.13 12.15 -4.15
N PRO A 37 7.32 12.67 -3.21
CA PRO A 37 7.12 12.01 -1.92
C PRO A 37 6.20 10.79 -2.00
N ALA A 38 5.38 10.68 -3.06
CA ALA A 38 4.50 9.54 -3.28
C ALA A 38 5.12 8.59 -4.32
N LEU A 39 5.16 7.30 -4.00
CA LEU A 39 5.65 6.28 -4.92
C LEU A 39 4.77 6.14 -6.16
N LEU A 40 3.45 6.27 -5.98
CA LEU A 40 2.45 6.12 -7.04
C LEU A 40 1.95 7.50 -7.47
N GLN A 41 1.87 7.73 -8.77
CA GLN A 41 1.40 8.97 -9.38
C GLN A 41 0.05 8.75 -10.08
N ALA A 42 -0.67 9.85 -10.33
CA ALA A 42 -1.93 9.78 -11.07
C ALA A 42 -1.68 9.27 -12.50
N GLY A 43 -2.42 8.23 -12.89
CA GLY A 43 -2.26 7.55 -14.17
C GLY A 43 -1.47 6.23 -14.10
N ASP A 44 -0.82 5.94 -12.96
CA ASP A 44 -0.10 4.67 -12.80
C ASP A 44 -1.05 3.46 -12.72
N CYS A 45 -0.62 2.36 -13.33
CA CYS A 45 -1.28 1.07 -13.23
C CYS A 45 -0.65 0.23 -12.11
N VAL A 46 -1.47 -0.27 -11.19
CA VAL A 46 -1.04 -1.08 -10.05
C VAL A 46 -1.54 -2.52 -10.19
N ARG A 47 -0.65 -3.49 -9.95
CA ARG A 47 -0.99 -4.92 -9.84
C ARG A 47 -0.53 -5.45 -8.50
N PHE A 48 -1.43 -6.12 -7.78
CA PHE A 48 -1.09 -6.81 -6.54
C PHE A 48 -0.53 -8.19 -6.84
N HIS A 49 0.56 -8.55 -6.17
CA HIS A 49 1.14 -9.88 -6.18
C HIS A 49 1.14 -10.42 -4.74
N PRO A 50 0.49 -11.57 -4.49
CA PRO A 50 0.52 -12.17 -3.16
C PRO A 50 1.94 -12.63 -2.84
N ILE A 51 2.36 -12.37 -1.60
CA ILE A 51 3.64 -12.84 -1.05
C ILE A 51 3.37 -13.57 0.26
N THR A 52 4.29 -14.43 0.64
CA THR A 52 4.29 -15.09 1.94
C THR A 52 4.58 -14.10 3.06
N ARG A 53 4.25 -14.50 4.29
CA ARG A 53 4.60 -13.71 5.48
C ARG A 53 6.11 -13.54 5.65
N ALA A 54 6.90 -14.57 5.37
CA ALA A 54 8.36 -14.52 5.49
C ALA A 54 8.97 -13.49 4.51
N GLU A 55 8.48 -13.47 3.26
CA GLU A 55 8.86 -12.45 2.27
C GLU A 55 8.43 -11.06 2.73
N PHE A 56 7.23 -10.91 3.31
CA PHE A 56 6.77 -9.64 3.85
C PHE A 56 7.73 -9.12 4.94
N GLU A 57 8.08 -9.97 5.90
CA GLU A 57 8.98 -9.60 7.01
C GLU A 57 10.38 -9.25 6.51
N THR A 58 10.86 -9.92 5.45
CA THR A 58 12.16 -9.64 4.80
C THR A 58 12.15 -8.30 4.04
N LEU A 59 11.04 -7.96 3.38
CA LEU A 59 10.91 -6.72 2.59
C LEU A 59 10.52 -5.49 3.42
N ALA A 60 9.96 -5.71 4.61
CA ALA A 60 9.51 -4.63 5.50
C ALA A 60 10.61 -4.09 6.42
N GLY A 61 11.73 -4.82 6.54
CA GLY A 61 12.95 -4.37 7.23
C GLY A 61 13.81 -3.47 6.36
#